data_AF-A0AAW3TLW1-F1
#
_entry.id   AF-A0AAW3TLW1-F1
#
_cell.length_a   1.000
_cell.length_b   1.000
_cell.length_c   1.000
_cell.angle_alpha   90.00
_cell.angle_beta   90.00
_cell.angle_gamma   90.00
#
_symmetry.space_group_name_H-M   'P 1'
#
loop_
_entity.id
_entity.type
_entity.pdbx_description
1 polymer ?
#
loop_
_entity_poly.entity_id
_entity_poly.type
_entity_poly.pdbx_seq_one_letter_code
_entity_poly.pdbx_strand_id
1 'polypeptide(L)'
;MGHQGHINDMALDAVRADLAARIAAIDVKAPYTCARDLKPDINQIRLIAHRHGLNPAVTVAHFVDSALSRGEHGALVHGWLSMLGDAVACDRQDVRACDTFAAACSVRLAS
;
A
#
# COMPACT_ATOMS: atom_id res chain seq x y z
N MET A 1 -23.97 19.82 16.60
CA MET A 1 -22.83 18.90 16.42
C MET A 1 -22.60 18.70 14.92
N GLY A 2 -21.49 19.15 14.35
CA GLY A 2 -21.23 18.99 12.90
C GLY A 2 -19.85 19.41 12.40
N HIS A 3 -18.94 19.87 13.26
CA HIS A 3 -17.64 20.41 12.82
C HIS A 3 -16.48 19.38 12.85
N GLN A 4 -16.73 18.12 13.23
CA GLN A 4 -15.69 17.11 13.41
C GLN A 4 -15.32 16.35 12.12
N GLY A 5 -16.18 16.36 11.09
CA GLY A 5 -15.96 15.58 9.86
C GLY A 5 -14.84 16.12 8.96
N HIS A 6 -14.74 17.44 8.81
CA HIS A 6 -13.82 18.08 7.86
C HIS A 6 -12.34 18.01 8.30
N ILE A 7 -12.08 18.10 9.61
CA ILE A 7 -10.73 17.98 10.18
C ILE A 7 -10.18 16.55 10.09
N ASN A 8 -11.05 15.54 10.18
CA ASN A 8 -10.65 14.14 10.10
C ASN A 8 -10.33 13.74 8.65
N ASP A 9 -11.04 14.33 7.69
CA ASP A 9 -10.83 14.11 6.26
C ASP A 9 -9.49 14.68 5.78
N MET A 10 -9.18 15.94 6.15
CA MET A 10 -7.90 16.58 5.82
C MET A 10 -6.71 15.86 6.46
N ALA A 11 -6.87 15.34 7.68
CA ALA A 11 -5.85 14.53 8.34
C ALA A 11 -5.62 13.19 7.62
N LEU A 12 -6.69 12.56 7.13
CA LEU A 12 -6.60 11.31 6.38
C LEU A 12 -5.99 11.52 4.98
N ASP A 13 -6.33 12.62 4.31
CA ASP A 13 -5.71 13.01 3.03
C ASP A 13 -4.20 13.27 3.19
N ALA A 14 -3.79 13.97 4.24
CA ALA A 14 -2.37 14.17 4.56
C ALA A 14 -1.63 12.83 4.79
N VAL A 15 -2.29 11.85 5.44
CA VAL A 15 -1.74 10.50 5.60
C VAL A 15 -1.63 9.79 4.26
N ARG A 16 -2.64 9.86 3.39
CA ARG A 16 -2.56 9.27 2.04
C ARG A 16 -1.42 9.89 1.24
N ALA A 17 -1.23 11.21 1.32
CA ALA A 17 -0.14 11.90 0.64
C ALA A 17 1.24 11.47 1.16
N ASP A 18 1.43 11.33 2.48
CA ASP A 18 2.67 10.80 3.07
C ASP A 18 2.94 9.36 2.59
N LEU A 19 1.92 8.50 2.62
CA LEU A 19 2.03 7.12 2.15
C LEU A 19 2.38 7.05 0.65
N ALA A 20 1.73 7.86 -0.19
CA ALA A 20 2.01 7.95 -1.62
C ALA A 20 3.45 8.43 -1.89
N ALA A 21 3.93 9.44 -1.15
CA ALA A 21 5.30 9.92 -1.26
C ALA A 21 6.32 8.84 -0.87
N ARG A 22 6.06 8.08 0.19
CA ARG A 22 6.89 6.94 0.60
C ARG A 22 6.91 5.84 -0.46
N ILE A 23 5.76 5.49 -1.04
CA ILE A 23 5.66 4.50 -2.12
C ILE A 23 6.49 4.94 -3.33
N ALA A 24 6.37 6.21 -3.75
CA ALA A 24 7.16 6.75 -4.85
C ALA A 24 8.67 6.72 -4.56
N ALA A 25 9.09 7.05 -3.33
CA ALA A 25 10.49 6.95 -2.93
C ALA A 25 11.01 5.50 -2.96
N ILE A 26 10.16 4.54 -2.58
CA ILE A 26 10.46 3.10 -2.69
C ILE A 26 10.57 2.68 -4.15
N ASP A 27 9.68 3.15 -5.01
CA ASP A 27 9.66 2.82 -6.43
C ASP A 27 10.93 3.29 -7.14
N VAL A 28 11.40 4.50 -6.83
CA VAL A 28 12.67 5.04 -7.35
C VAL A 28 13.88 4.19 -6.93
N LYS A 29 13.90 3.67 -5.69
CA LYS A 29 15.03 2.87 -5.19
C LYS A 29 14.92 1.37 -5.51
N ALA A 30 13.73 0.86 -5.85
CA ALA A 30 13.46 -0.55 -6.09
C ALA A 30 14.37 -1.23 -7.13
N PRO A 31 14.76 -0.58 -8.26
CA PRO A 31 15.70 -1.17 -9.22
C PRO A 31 17.10 -1.41 -8.65
N TYR A 32 17.49 -0.64 -7.63
CA TYR A 32 18.84 -0.60 -7.09
C TYR A 32 18.95 -1.29 -5.72
N THR A 33 17.84 -1.81 -5.19
CA THR A 33 17.72 -2.29 -3.80
C THR A 33 17.20 -3.72 -3.78
N CYS A 34 17.76 -4.57 -2.91
CA CYS A 34 17.30 -5.95 -2.75
C CYS A 34 15.94 -6.00 -2.03
N ALA A 35 15.11 -7.02 -2.28
CA ALA A 35 13.79 -7.16 -1.64
C ALA A 35 13.87 -7.10 -0.11
N ARG A 36 14.92 -7.67 0.49
CA ARG A 36 15.14 -7.64 1.95
C ARG A 36 15.19 -6.21 2.52
N ASP A 37 15.77 -5.28 1.75
CA ASP A 37 15.99 -3.90 2.17
C ASP A 37 14.74 -3.05 1.92
N LEU A 38 13.81 -3.52 1.08
CA LEU A 38 12.50 -2.89 0.85
C LEU A 38 11.44 -3.30 1.88
N LYS A 39 11.50 -4.52 2.41
CA LYS A 39 10.56 -5.02 3.44
C LYS A 39 10.32 -4.06 4.63
N PRO A 40 11.35 -3.46 5.26
CA PRO A 40 11.11 -2.54 6.37
C PRO A 40 10.29 -1.31 5.96
N ASP A 41 10.52 -0.75 4.77
CA ASP A 41 9.74 0.41 4.27
C ASP A 41 8.28 0.03 3.99
N ILE A 42 8.04 -1.12 3.36
CA ILE A 42 6.68 -1.63 3.10
C ILE A 42 5.95 -1.89 4.43
N ASN A 43 6.63 -2.45 5.43
CA ASN A 43 6.05 -2.66 6.74
C ASN A 43 5.71 -1.34 7.45
N GLN A 44 6.52 -0.29 7.29
CA GLN A 44 6.20 1.03 7.83
C GLN A 44 4.93 1.61 7.19
N ILE A 45 4.79 1.51 5.87
CA ILE A 45 3.57 1.90 5.15
C ILE A 45 2.36 1.14 5.71
N ARG A 46 2.48 -0.18 5.89
CA ARG A 46 1.43 -1.03 6.46
C ARG A 46 1.02 -0.59 7.86
N LEU A 47 1.98 -0.29 8.72
CA LEU A 47 1.71 0.13 10.11
C LEU A 47 0.99 1.47 10.17
N ILE A 48 1.38 2.43 9.33
CA ILE A 48 0.72 3.73 9.23
C ILE A 48 -0.70 3.55 8.69
N ALA A 49 -0.86 2.82 7.58
CA ALA A 49 -2.16 2.51 6.99
C ALA A 49 -3.11 1.87 8.01
N HIS A 50 -2.64 0.86 8.75
CA HIS A 50 -3.42 0.19 9.79
C HIS A 50 -3.86 1.14 10.91
N ARG A 51 -2.97 2.02 11.38
CA ARG A 51 -3.29 3.01 12.43
C ARG A 51 -4.37 4.00 12.01
N HIS A 52 -4.49 4.28 10.71
CA HIS A 52 -5.47 5.20 10.15
C HIS A 52 -6.70 4.50 9.55
N GLY A 53 -6.83 3.17 9.70
CA GLY A 53 -7.97 2.40 9.20
C GLY A 53 -8.00 2.19 7.69
N LEU A 54 -6.85 2.34 7.01
CA LEU A 54 -6.72 2.15 5.57
C LEU A 54 -6.60 0.66 5.20
N ASN A 55 -7.69 -0.09 5.39
CA ASN A 55 -7.72 -1.56 5.28
C ASN A 55 -7.31 -2.14 3.91
N PRO A 56 -7.69 -1.57 2.75
CA PRO A 56 -7.22 -2.00 1.44
C PRO A 56 -5.70 -1.86 1.31
N ALA A 57 -5.12 -0.75 1.78
CA ALA A 57 -3.67 -0.54 1.73
C ALA A 57 -2.91 -1.54 2.62
N VAL A 58 -3.46 -1.88 3.80
CA VAL A 58 -2.90 -2.94 4.65
C VAL A 58 -2.92 -4.29 3.93
N THR A 59 -4.05 -4.62 3.28
CA THR A 59 -4.24 -5.87 2.53
C THR A 59 -3.22 -5.99 1.40
N VAL A 60 -3.10 -4.97 0.55
CA VAL A 60 -2.13 -4.96 -0.56
C VAL A 60 -0.69 -5.04 -0.02
N ALA A 61 -0.36 -4.29 1.03
CA ALA A 61 0.99 -4.34 1.63
C ALA A 61 1.37 -5.74 2.15
N HIS A 62 0.41 -6.52 2.67
CA HIS A 62 0.65 -7.93 3.03
C HIS A 62 0.99 -8.81 1.83
N PHE A 63 0.32 -8.60 0.70
CA PHE A 63 0.62 -9.33 -0.53
C PHE A 63 1.98 -8.92 -1.10
N VAL A 64 2.35 -7.63 -1.05
CA VAL A 64 3.69 -7.16 -1.44
C VAL A 64 4.76 -7.82 -0.57
N ASP A 65 4.60 -7.87 0.76
CA ASP A 65 5.56 -8.53 1.65
C ASP A 65 5.71 -10.04 1.33
N SER A 66 4.61 -10.70 0.99
CA SER A 66 4.61 -12.11 0.58
C SER A 66 5.34 -12.32 -0.75
N ALA A 67 5.13 -11.44 -1.73
CA ALA A 67 5.83 -11.44 -3.01
C ALA A 67 7.34 -11.19 -2.86
N LEU A 68 7.72 -10.20 -2.05
CA LEU A 68 9.12 -9.92 -1.73
C LEU A 68 9.78 -11.10 -0.99
N SER A 69 9.04 -11.78 -0.11
CA SER A 69 9.51 -12.98 0.59
C SER A 69 9.76 -14.17 -0.35
N ARG A 70 9.03 -14.27 -1.47
CA ARG A 70 9.26 -15.25 -2.54
C ARG A 70 10.50 -14.93 -3.40
N GLY A 71 11.08 -13.74 -3.24
CA GLY A 71 12.21 -13.29 -4.03
C GLY A 71 11.81 -12.58 -5.32
N GLU A 72 10.62 -11.97 -5.39
CA GLU A 72 10.30 -11.05 -6.48
C GLU A 72 11.14 -9.78 -6.40
N HIS A 73 11.70 -9.36 -7.53
CA HIS A 73 12.59 -8.19 -7.66
C HIS A 73 12.35 -7.48 -8.99
N GLY A 74 12.81 -6.22 -9.10
CA GLY A 74 12.78 -5.47 -10.36
C GLY A 74 11.36 -5.10 -10.82
N ALA A 75 11.06 -5.37 -12.11
CA ALA A 75 9.80 -4.97 -12.76
C ALA A 75 8.52 -5.41 -12.03
N LEU A 76 8.55 -6.57 -11.36
CA LEU A 76 7.41 -7.07 -10.60
C LEU A 76 7.12 -6.19 -9.37
N VAL A 77 8.18 -5.71 -8.69
CA VAL A 77 8.05 -4.83 -7.52
C VAL A 77 7.39 -3.52 -7.89
N HIS A 78 7.73 -2.93 -9.05
CA HIS A 78 7.06 -1.72 -9.56
C HIS A 78 5.54 -1.92 -9.72
N GLY A 79 5.12 -3.07 -10.27
CA GLY A 79 3.70 -3.40 -10.40
C GLY A 79 2.99 -3.49 -9.05
N TRP A 80 3.64 -4.07 -8.05
CA TRP A 80 3.12 -4.16 -6.68
C TRP A 80 3.06 -2.80 -5.97
N LEU A 81 4.06 -1.94 -6.16
CA LEU A 81 4.10 -0.59 -5.61
C LEU A 81 3.02 0.30 -6.24
N SER A 82 2.81 0.20 -7.55
CA SER A 82 1.72 0.90 -8.24
C SER A 82 0.35 0.49 -7.69
N MET A 83 0.12 -0.81 -7.46
CA MET A 83 -1.12 -1.32 -6.86
C MET A 83 -1.30 -0.85 -5.41
N LEU A 84 -0.21 -0.76 -4.64
CA LEU A 84 -0.25 -0.21 -3.29
C LEU A 84 -0.61 1.28 -3.28
N GLY A 85 -0.09 2.05 -4.25
CA GLY A 85 -0.45 3.46 -4.43
C GLY A 85 -1.94 3.64 -4.76
N ASP A 86 -2.49 2.81 -5.64
CA ASP A 86 -3.92 2.82 -5.98
C ASP A 86 -4.80 2.51 -4.75
N ALA A 87 -4.42 1.51 -3.94
CA ALA A 87 -5.12 1.18 -2.71
C ALA A 87 -5.09 2.29 -1.64
N VAL A 88 -3.99 3.06 -1.57
CA VAL A 88 -3.87 4.24 -0.71
C VAL A 88 -4.75 5.39 -1.20
N ALA A 89 -4.78 5.61 -2.52
CA ALA A 89 -5.59 6.65 -3.16
C ALA A 89 -7.09 6.32 -3.23
N CYS A 90 -7.45 5.05 -3.02
CA CYS A 90 -8.84 4.61 -3.04
C CYS A 90 -9.66 5.35 -1.97
N ASP A 91 -10.71 6.05 -2.36
CA ASP A 91 -11.61 6.73 -1.42
C ASP A 91 -12.42 5.74 -0.57
N ARG A 92 -12.75 4.58 -1.17
CA ARG A 92 -13.47 3.49 -0.50
C ARG A 92 -12.53 2.60 0.31
N GLN A 93 -12.76 2.61 1.62
CA GLN A 93 -12.02 1.81 2.60
C GLN A 93 -12.85 0.63 3.14
N ASP A 94 -13.96 0.31 2.48
CA ASP A 94 -14.88 -0.73 2.89
C ASP A 94 -14.43 -2.14 2.50
N VAL A 95 -15.14 -3.14 3.02
CA VAL A 95 -14.82 -4.57 2.81
C VAL A 95 -14.83 -4.94 1.33
N ARG A 96 -15.68 -4.33 0.48
CA ARG A 96 -15.69 -4.65 -0.95
C ARG A 96 -14.43 -4.17 -1.67
N ALA A 97 -13.90 -3.01 -1.29
CA ALA A 97 -12.62 -2.54 -1.82
C ALA A 97 -11.50 -3.51 -1.42
N CYS A 98 -11.45 -3.92 -0.15
CA CYS A 98 -10.48 -4.92 0.33
C CYS A 98 -10.58 -6.23 -0.47
N ASP A 99 -11.79 -6.75 -0.69
CA ASP A 99 -12.03 -7.99 -1.45
C ASP A 99 -11.58 -7.87 -2.91
N THR A 100 -11.85 -6.71 -3.54
CA THR A 100 -11.44 -6.43 -4.93
C THR A 100 -9.92 -6.42 -5.06
N PHE A 101 -9.22 -5.71 -4.18
CA PHE A 101 -7.76 -5.71 -4.17
C PHE A 101 -7.19 -7.09 -3.83
N ALA A 102 -7.78 -7.81 -2.88
CA ALA A 102 -7.35 -9.15 -2.53
C ALA A 102 -7.49 -10.13 -3.72
N ALA A 103 -8.59 -10.06 -4.47
CA ALA A 103 -8.79 -10.84 -5.69
C ALA A 103 -7.75 -10.50 -6.76
N ALA A 104 -7.50 -9.21 -7.01
CA ALA A 104 -6.49 -8.76 -7.97
C ALA A 104 -5.07 -9.20 -7.57
N CYS A 105 -4.72 -9.10 -6.28
CA CYS A 105 -3.45 -9.57 -5.75
C CYS A 105 -3.30 -11.09 -5.91
N SER A 106 -4.36 -11.85 -5.64
CA SER A 106 -4.34 -13.31 -5.74
C SER A 106 -4.11 -13.79 -7.17
N VAL A 107 -4.73 -13.16 -8.17
CA VAL A 107 -4.49 -13.47 -9.59
C VAL A 107 -3.02 -13.21 -9.96
N ARG A 108 -2.45 -12.09 -9.52
CA ARG A 108 -1.05 -11.75 -9.78
C ARG A 108 -0.05 -12.65 -9.05
N LEU A 109 -0.39 -13.15 -7.86
CA LEU A 109 0.43 -14.11 -7.12
C LEU A 109 0.39 -15.52 -7.68
N ALA A 110 -0.72 -15.88 -8.32
CA ALA A 110 -0.90 -17.19 -8.96
C ALA A 110 -0.29 -17.25 -10.37
N SER A 111 0.00 -16.10 -10.99
CA SER A 111 0.65 -15.99 -12.30
C SER A 111 2.17 -16.15 -12.27
#